data_AF-A0A2I0TV86-F1
#
_entry.id   AF-A0A2I0TV86-F1
#
_cell.length_a   1.000
_cell.length_b   1.000
_cell.length_c   1.000
_cell.angle_alpha   90.00
_cell.angle_beta   90.00
_cell.angle_gamma   90.00
#
_symmetry.space_group_name_H-M   'P 1'
#
loop_
_entity.id
_entity.type
_entity.pdbx_description
1 polymer ?
#
loop_
_entity_poly.entity_id
_entity_poly.type
_entity_poly.pdbx_seq_one_letter_code
_entity_poly.pdbx_strand_id
1 'polypeptide(L)'
;MNILEDFYKPEVLIPEFAYSESGIYKQISTSSDLDGYLQYIKSLPLNDSPELFGLHDNADITFAQNETFALLGAITQLQPKTFTVGGRSREELVEETSKAILAKLPAPMNLQEVIHKYPLLYEESMNTVLVQEVIRYNKLLEVIAQTLKDLLKALKGLVVMSSQLELMASSLYNNTVPEMWNAKAYPSLKPLASWVNDLVQRIEFLQKWISHGIPSVFWISGFFFPQAFLTGTLQNFARKSVISIDTISFSFQVMKEAVSDLTRPPNEGCYIHGLFLEGARWDPAAFQLAESRPKELYTEMAVIWLLPVPNRKPPATGTYLCPIYKTLTRAGTLSTTGHSTNYVIAVEIPTDKPQKHWIKRGTALICALDF
;
A
#
# COMPACT_ATOMS: atom_id res chain seq x y z
N MET A 1 13.39 -15.25 14.24
CA MET A 1 11.94 -15.21 14.46
C MET A 1 11.24 -15.80 13.26
N ASN A 2 11.04 -17.11 13.32
CA ASN A 2 10.34 -17.91 12.34
C ASN A 2 9.19 -18.62 13.06
N ILE A 3 8.07 -18.87 12.39
CA ILE A 3 6.95 -19.70 12.88
C ILE A 3 7.45 -21.01 13.48
N LEU A 4 8.55 -21.56 12.92
CA LEU A 4 9.21 -22.76 13.41
C LEU A 4 9.63 -22.70 14.89
N GLU A 5 9.97 -21.53 15.43
CA GLU A 5 10.40 -21.38 16.83
C GLU A 5 9.30 -21.75 17.83
N ASP A 6 8.03 -21.69 17.43
CA ASP A 6 6.92 -22.08 18.31
C ASP A 6 6.68 -23.59 18.34
N PHE A 7 7.11 -24.31 17.31
CA PHE A 7 6.96 -25.77 17.17
C PHE A 7 8.25 -26.54 17.51
N TYR A 8 9.42 -25.92 17.32
CA TYR A 8 10.72 -26.53 17.59
C TYR A 8 11.36 -25.93 18.84
N LYS A 9 10.80 -26.25 20.01
CA LYS A 9 11.32 -25.83 21.32
C LYS A 9 11.09 -26.89 22.39
N PRO A 10 11.92 -26.96 23.44
CA PRO A 10 11.82 -27.99 24.48
C PRO A 10 10.46 -28.03 25.20
N GLU A 11 9.78 -26.88 25.29
CA GLU A 11 8.45 -26.74 25.91
C GLU A 11 7.39 -27.62 25.24
N VAL A 12 7.55 -27.92 23.95
CA VAL A 12 6.63 -28.77 23.18
C VAL A 12 6.61 -30.22 23.66
N LEU A 13 7.66 -30.66 24.35
CA LEU A 13 7.73 -32.00 24.92
C LEU A 13 6.82 -32.18 26.15
N ILE A 14 6.26 -31.10 26.67
CA ILE A 14 5.37 -31.13 27.84
C ILE A 14 3.95 -31.57 27.38
N PRO A 15 3.32 -32.56 28.02
CA PRO A 15 2.00 -33.06 27.61
C PRO A 15 0.85 -32.04 27.66
N GLU A 16 1.03 -30.94 28.39
CA GLU A 16 0.06 -29.84 28.49
C GLU A 16 0.37 -28.67 27.55
N PHE A 17 1.38 -28.82 26.68
CA PHE A 17 1.75 -27.76 25.76
C PHE A 17 0.62 -27.50 24.75
N ALA A 18 0.12 -26.27 24.73
CA ALA A 18 -0.85 -25.80 23.74
C ALA A 18 -0.16 -24.98 22.65
N TYR A 19 -0.49 -25.27 21.39
CA TYR A 19 -0.01 -24.55 20.21
C TYR A 19 -0.83 -23.28 19.93
N SER A 20 -2.02 -23.16 20.50
CA SER A 20 -2.95 -22.06 20.31
C SER A 20 -3.51 -21.56 21.66
N GLU A 21 -4.03 -20.34 21.70
CA GLU A 21 -4.57 -19.72 22.93
C GLU A 21 -5.84 -20.43 23.43
N SER A 22 -6.63 -20.99 22.50
CA SER A 22 -7.83 -21.80 22.75
C SER A 22 -7.54 -23.14 23.44
N GLY A 23 -6.29 -23.63 23.41
CA GLY A 23 -5.91 -24.90 24.04
C GLY A 23 -6.50 -26.16 23.38
N ILE A 24 -7.20 -26.00 22.25
CA ILE A 24 -7.77 -27.10 21.45
C ILE A 24 -6.63 -27.88 20.81
N TYR A 25 -5.68 -27.16 20.21
CA TYR A 25 -4.51 -27.72 19.56
C TYR A 25 -3.38 -27.85 20.57
N LYS A 26 -3.19 -29.06 21.08
CA LYS A 26 -2.18 -29.36 22.09
C LYS A 26 -1.36 -30.60 21.77
N GLN A 27 -0.23 -30.72 22.44
CA GLN A 27 0.53 -31.94 22.44
C GLN A 27 -0.27 -33.04 23.13
N ILE A 28 -0.43 -34.19 22.47
CA ILE A 28 -1.04 -35.37 23.09
C ILE A 28 0.05 -36.29 23.64
N SER A 29 -0.32 -37.11 24.63
CA SER A 29 0.63 -38.00 25.31
C SER A 29 1.39 -38.87 24.31
N THR A 30 2.71 -38.93 24.45
CA THR A 30 3.57 -39.81 23.65
C THR A 30 3.34 -41.30 23.92
N SER A 31 2.57 -41.62 24.97
CA SER A 31 2.15 -42.98 25.31
C SER A 31 0.84 -43.42 24.63
N SER A 32 0.18 -42.54 23.87
CA SER A 32 -1.07 -42.87 23.18
C SER A 32 -0.83 -43.87 22.04
N ASP A 33 -1.77 -44.79 21.85
CA ASP A 33 -1.80 -45.68 20.70
C ASP A 33 -2.41 -44.98 19.47
N LEU A 34 -2.36 -45.66 18.31
CA LEU A 34 -2.89 -45.13 17.06
C LEU A 34 -4.35 -44.69 17.18
N ASP A 35 -5.17 -45.45 17.93
CA ASP A 35 -6.57 -45.12 18.16
C ASP A 35 -6.72 -43.81 18.94
N GLY A 36 -5.91 -43.60 19.99
CA GLY A 36 -5.86 -42.34 20.73
C GLY A 36 -5.50 -41.13 19.85
N TYR A 37 -4.53 -41.26 18.94
CA TYR A 37 -4.21 -40.22 17.96
C TYR A 37 -5.41 -39.93 17.03
N LEU A 38 -6.07 -40.97 16.53
CA LEU A 38 -7.24 -40.83 15.65
C LEU A 38 -8.44 -40.20 16.36
N GLN A 39 -8.69 -40.55 17.62
CA GLN A 39 -9.76 -39.95 18.42
C GLN A 39 -9.51 -38.46 18.64
N TYR A 40 -8.27 -38.08 18.94
CA TYR A 40 -7.90 -36.67 19.08
C TYR A 40 -8.12 -35.89 17.78
N ILE A 41 -7.63 -36.40 16.64
CA ILE A 41 -7.84 -35.75 15.33
C ILE A 41 -9.33 -35.60 15.02
N LYS A 42 -10.15 -36.62 15.31
CA LYS A 42 -11.62 -36.55 15.12
C LYS A 42 -12.31 -35.57 16.07
N SER A 43 -11.70 -35.25 17.21
CA SER A 43 -12.23 -34.27 18.17
C SER A 43 -11.97 -32.82 17.75
N LEU A 44 -11.05 -32.59 16.80
CA LEU A 44 -10.74 -31.26 16.32
C LEU A 44 -11.92 -30.66 15.53
N PRO A 45 -12.10 -29.33 15.58
CA PRO A 45 -13.08 -28.64 14.76
C PRO A 45 -12.89 -28.94 13.27
N LEU A 46 -13.99 -29.01 12.52
CA LEU A 46 -13.92 -29.14 11.06
C LEU A 46 -13.35 -27.87 10.40
N ASN A 47 -13.63 -26.71 11.00
CA ASN A 47 -13.13 -25.40 10.57
C ASN A 47 -12.17 -24.87 11.64
N ASP A 48 -10.90 -24.75 11.28
CA ASP A 48 -9.87 -24.21 12.17
C ASP A 48 -10.01 -22.69 12.31
N SER A 49 -9.84 -22.18 13.53
CA SER A 49 -9.84 -20.73 13.78
C SER A 49 -8.53 -20.07 13.29
N PRO A 50 -8.55 -18.82 12.79
CA PRO A 50 -7.35 -18.07 12.38
C PRO A 50 -6.26 -17.97 13.46
N GLU A 51 -6.66 -17.99 14.73
CA GLU A 51 -5.78 -18.05 15.90
C GLU A 51 -4.70 -19.12 15.80
N LEU A 52 -5.02 -20.30 15.25
CA LEU A 52 -4.09 -21.42 15.09
C LEU A 52 -2.86 -21.01 14.27
N PHE A 53 -3.07 -20.17 13.27
CA PHE A 53 -2.03 -19.65 12.39
C PHE A 53 -1.39 -18.38 12.94
N GLY A 54 -1.81 -17.94 14.13
CA GLY A 54 -1.42 -16.66 14.72
C GLY A 54 -2.01 -15.45 13.98
N LEU A 55 -3.07 -15.65 13.20
CA LEU A 55 -3.79 -14.58 12.52
C LEU A 55 -4.91 -14.02 13.41
N HIS A 56 -5.38 -12.82 13.08
CA HIS A 56 -6.56 -12.23 13.72
C HIS A 56 -7.84 -12.78 13.07
N ASP A 57 -8.97 -12.83 13.81
CA ASP A 57 -10.27 -13.33 13.32
C ASP A 57 -10.80 -12.59 12.07
N ASN A 58 -10.32 -11.38 11.85
CA ASN A 58 -10.62 -10.60 10.64
C ASN A 58 -10.11 -11.29 9.36
N ALA A 59 -9.15 -12.22 9.46
CA ALA A 59 -8.65 -12.99 8.33
C ALA A 59 -9.76 -13.80 7.64
N ASP A 60 -10.70 -14.36 8.39
CA ASP A 60 -11.86 -15.08 7.82
C ASP A 60 -12.77 -14.16 7.01
N ILE A 61 -12.95 -12.92 7.49
CA ILE A 61 -13.73 -11.90 6.79
C ILE A 61 -13.04 -11.55 5.46
N THR A 62 -11.73 -11.30 5.49
CA THR A 62 -10.95 -11.00 4.28
C THR A 62 -10.98 -12.17 3.30
N PHE A 63 -10.86 -13.40 3.77
CA PHE A 63 -10.95 -14.61 2.94
C PHE A 63 -12.33 -14.71 2.26
N ALA A 64 -13.42 -14.58 3.03
CA ALA A 64 -14.78 -14.63 2.50
C ALA A 64 -15.05 -13.51 1.49
N GLN A 65 -14.51 -12.30 1.72
CA GLN A 65 -14.59 -11.19 0.77
C GLN A 65 -13.88 -11.52 -0.54
N ASN A 66 -12.65 -12.04 -0.47
CA ASN A 66 -11.86 -12.39 -1.65
C ASN A 66 -12.53 -13.49 -2.48
N GLU A 67 -13.03 -14.56 -1.85
CA GLU A 67 -13.80 -15.61 -2.52
C GLU A 67 -15.07 -15.05 -3.18
N THR A 68 -15.78 -14.17 -2.48
CA THR A 68 -16.98 -13.51 -3.03
C THR A 68 -16.64 -12.63 -4.24
N PHE A 69 -15.58 -11.84 -4.16
CA PHE A 69 -15.13 -11.01 -5.29
C PHE A 69 -14.66 -11.85 -6.48
N ALA A 70 -13.97 -12.97 -6.23
CA ALA A 70 -13.57 -13.90 -7.28
C ALA A 70 -14.79 -14.51 -7.99
N LEU A 71 -15.80 -14.94 -7.23
CA LEU A 71 -17.06 -15.47 -7.75
C LEU A 71 -17.81 -14.41 -8.57
N LEU A 72 -17.98 -13.20 -8.02
CA LEU A 72 -18.65 -12.11 -8.73
C LEU A 72 -17.91 -11.73 -10.01
N GLY A 73 -16.58 -11.69 -9.97
CA GLY A 73 -15.74 -11.46 -11.15
C GLY A 73 -15.95 -12.53 -12.22
N ALA A 74 -16.03 -13.80 -11.84
CA ALA A 74 -16.34 -14.89 -12.77
C ALA A 74 -17.75 -14.75 -13.37
N ILE A 75 -18.74 -14.36 -12.57
CA ILE A 75 -20.11 -14.10 -13.05
C ILE A 75 -20.12 -12.95 -14.07
N THR A 76 -19.41 -11.85 -13.80
CA THR A 76 -19.29 -10.73 -14.75
C THR A 76 -18.66 -11.18 -16.08
N GLN A 77 -17.69 -12.08 -16.06
CA GLN A 77 -17.09 -12.62 -17.29
C GLN A 77 -18.06 -13.50 -18.10
N LEU A 78 -19.01 -14.16 -17.44
CA LEU A 78 -20.03 -15.00 -18.08
C LEU A 78 -21.22 -14.20 -18.63
N GLN A 79 -21.33 -12.89 -18.32
CA GLN A 79 -22.44 -12.08 -18.82
C GLN A 79 -22.41 -11.93 -20.35
N PRO A 80 -23.57 -12.04 -21.04
CA PRO A 80 -23.63 -11.84 -22.48
C PRO A 80 -23.26 -10.39 -22.84
N LYS A 81 -22.27 -10.23 -23.72
CA LYS A 81 -21.76 -8.90 -24.15
C LYS A 81 -22.74 -8.08 -24.99
N THR A 82 -23.91 -8.64 -25.31
CA THR A 82 -24.97 -8.04 -26.13
C THR A 82 -26.17 -7.54 -25.32
N PHE A 83 -26.12 -7.60 -23.98
CA PHE A 83 -27.23 -7.16 -23.14
C PHE A 83 -27.24 -5.63 -22.98
N THR A 84 -28.31 -4.99 -23.45
CA THR A 84 -28.62 -3.58 -23.20
C THR A 84 -29.33 -3.45 -21.85
N VAL A 85 -28.58 -3.16 -20.78
CA VAL A 85 -29.18 -2.83 -19.48
C VAL A 85 -29.70 -1.40 -19.54
N GLY A 86 -31.02 -1.21 -19.47
CA GLY A 86 -31.64 0.12 -19.38
C GLY A 86 -31.68 0.92 -20.70
N GLY A 87 -31.57 0.26 -21.86
CA GLY A 87 -31.72 0.91 -23.18
C GLY A 87 -30.53 1.75 -23.64
N ARG A 88 -29.46 1.84 -22.85
CA ARG A 88 -28.19 2.48 -23.25
C ARG A 88 -27.24 1.45 -23.84
N SER A 89 -26.56 1.83 -24.92
CA SER A 89 -25.53 0.98 -25.53
C SER A 89 -24.26 0.97 -24.67
N ARG A 90 -23.46 -0.09 -24.83
CA ARG A 90 -22.15 -0.20 -24.16
C ARG A 90 -21.24 0.96 -24.57
N GLU A 91 -21.29 1.32 -25.84
CA GLU A 91 -20.55 2.39 -26.46
C GLU A 91 -20.91 3.75 -25.86
N GLU A 92 -22.20 4.02 -25.63
CA GLU A 92 -22.67 5.25 -24.95
C GLU A 92 -22.13 5.38 -23.53
N LEU A 93 -22.14 4.30 -22.75
CA LEU A 93 -21.63 4.30 -21.37
C LEU A 93 -20.12 4.53 -21.33
N VAL A 94 -19.38 3.91 -22.25
CA VAL A 94 -17.94 4.13 -22.39
C VAL A 94 -17.65 5.56 -22.85
N GLU A 95 -18.46 6.13 -23.74
CA GLU A 95 -18.32 7.51 -24.20
C GLU A 95 -18.56 8.50 -23.05
N GLU A 96 -19.63 8.31 -22.27
CA GLU A 96 -19.96 9.12 -21.09
C GLU A 96 -18.83 9.06 -20.05
N THR A 97 -18.38 7.85 -19.72
CA THR A 97 -17.29 7.63 -18.76
C THR A 97 -15.99 8.28 -19.25
N SER A 98 -15.66 8.13 -20.53
CA SER A 98 -14.45 8.73 -21.11
C SER A 98 -14.48 10.25 -21.05
N LYS A 99 -15.64 10.87 -21.35
CA LYS A 99 -15.82 12.33 -21.22
C LYS A 99 -15.73 12.78 -19.77
N ALA A 100 -16.33 12.04 -18.84
CA ALA A 100 -16.29 12.36 -17.42
C ALA A 100 -14.85 12.31 -16.86
N ILE A 101 -14.06 11.30 -17.25
CA ILE A 101 -12.65 11.18 -16.85
C ILE A 101 -11.83 12.33 -17.46
N LEU A 102 -12.01 12.64 -18.75
CA LEU A 102 -11.33 13.77 -19.40
C LEU A 102 -11.65 15.11 -18.73
N ALA A 103 -12.89 15.31 -18.28
CA ALA A 103 -13.30 16.53 -17.59
C ALA A 103 -12.68 16.66 -16.18
N LYS A 104 -12.45 15.54 -15.49
CA LYS A 104 -11.80 15.51 -14.18
C LYS A 104 -10.28 15.57 -14.24
N LEU A 105 -9.68 15.23 -15.38
CA LEU A 105 -8.23 15.10 -15.51
C LEU A 105 -7.55 16.47 -15.35
N PRO A 106 -6.61 16.63 -14.40
CA PRO A 106 -5.89 17.89 -14.25
C PRO A 106 -5.02 18.18 -15.47
N ALA A 107 -4.80 19.47 -15.75
CA ALA A 107 -3.86 19.87 -16.79
C ALA A 107 -2.42 19.42 -16.44
N PRO A 108 -1.61 18.99 -17.43
CA PRO A 108 -0.21 18.70 -17.22
C PRO A 108 0.52 19.90 -16.60
N MET A 109 1.39 19.63 -15.62
CA MET A 109 2.16 20.67 -14.94
C MET A 109 3.26 21.20 -15.88
N ASN A 110 3.49 22.52 -15.90
CA ASN A 110 4.53 23.09 -16.75
C ASN A 110 5.94 22.74 -16.22
N LEU A 111 6.57 21.75 -16.86
CA LEU A 111 7.88 21.25 -16.44
C LEU A 111 8.96 22.34 -16.44
N GLN A 112 8.93 23.29 -17.39
CA GLN A 112 9.92 24.36 -17.48
C GLN A 112 9.81 25.33 -16.30
N GLU A 113 8.58 25.68 -15.91
CA GLU A 113 8.33 26.50 -14.71
C GLU A 113 8.77 25.78 -13.44
N VAL A 114 8.50 24.47 -13.33
CA VAL A 114 8.91 23.68 -12.17
C VAL A 114 10.43 23.61 -12.06
N ILE A 115 11.15 23.35 -13.16
CA ILE A 115 12.62 23.32 -13.18
C ILE A 115 13.21 24.69 -12.84
N HIS A 116 12.60 25.77 -13.35
CA HIS A 116 13.05 27.13 -13.05
C HIS A 116 12.83 27.49 -11.57
N LYS A 117 11.69 27.12 -10.99
CA LYS A 117 11.37 27.40 -9.58
C LYS A 117 12.12 26.49 -8.60
N TYR A 118 12.36 25.24 -8.98
CA TYR A 118 13.05 24.22 -8.18
C TYR A 118 14.25 23.68 -8.97
N PRO A 119 15.33 24.49 -9.13
CA PRO A 119 16.51 24.07 -9.85
C PRO A 119 17.23 22.94 -9.12
N LEU A 120 18.09 22.23 -9.86
CA LEU A 120 18.97 21.21 -9.29
C LEU A 120 19.98 21.90 -8.36
N LEU A 121 19.74 21.78 -7.06
CA LEU A 121 20.60 22.32 -6.02
C LEU A 121 21.28 21.17 -5.28
N TYR A 122 22.56 21.37 -4.95
CA TYR A 122 23.29 20.39 -4.15
C TYR A 122 22.71 20.35 -2.73
N GLU A 123 22.23 21.45 -2.19
CA GLU A 123 21.70 21.54 -0.83
C GLU A 123 20.28 21.00 -0.71
N GLU A 124 19.52 20.96 -1.81
CA GLU A 124 18.10 20.58 -1.83
C GLU A 124 17.80 19.47 -2.86
N SER A 125 18.02 18.24 -2.43
CA SER A 125 17.75 17.02 -3.21
C SER A 125 16.26 16.83 -3.50
N MET A 126 15.35 17.39 -2.68
CA MET A 126 13.91 17.25 -2.89
C MET A 126 13.46 17.90 -4.20
N ASN A 127 14.15 18.94 -4.68
CA ASN A 127 13.85 19.56 -5.97
C ASN A 127 13.95 18.53 -7.11
N THR A 128 14.99 17.69 -7.06
CA THR A 128 15.19 16.62 -8.05
C THR A 128 14.05 15.60 -7.98
N VAL A 129 13.64 15.21 -6.75
CA VAL A 129 12.53 14.28 -6.55
C VAL A 129 11.25 14.85 -7.14
N LEU A 130 10.90 16.10 -6.83
CA LEU A 130 9.71 16.78 -7.36
C LEU A 130 9.71 16.80 -8.89
N VAL A 131 10.81 17.20 -9.52
CA VAL A 131 10.92 17.25 -10.99
C VAL A 131 10.72 15.86 -11.61
N GLN A 132 11.32 14.82 -11.05
CA GLN A 132 11.16 13.45 -11.55
C GLN A 132 9.73 12.93 -11.39
N GLU A 133 9.07 13.26 -10.29
CA GLU A 133 7.68 12.91 -10.04
C GLU A 133 6.75 13.61 -11.04
N VAL A 134 6.94 14.92 -11.28
CA VAL A 134 6.20 15.69 -12.29
C VAL A 134 6.36 15.08 -13.68
N ILE A 135 7.57 14.68 -14.08
CA ILE A 135 7.81 14.03 -15.38
C ILE A 135 6.98 12.74 -15.51
N ARG A 136 6.94 11.91 -14.46
CA ARG A 136 6.19 10.64 -14.48
C ARG A 136 4.69 10.88 -14.55
N TYR A 137 4.15 11.77 -13.72
CA TYR A 137 2.73 12.10 -13.73
C TYR A 137 2.30 12.76 -15.04
N ASN A 138 3.08 13.69 -15.59
CA ASN A 138 2.77 14.29 -16.89
C ASN A 138 2.72 13.27 -18.01
N LYS A 139 3.66 12.31 -18.04
CA LYS A 139 3.65 11.21 -19.01
C LYS A 139 2.41 10.33 -18.88
N LEU A 140 2.00 10.02 -17.64
CA LEU A 140 0.77 9.28 -17.39
C LEU A 140 -0.47 10.06 -17.86
N LEU A 141 -0.56 11.34 -17.52
CA LEU A 141 -1.65 12.24 -17.93
C LEU A 141 -1.76 12.35 -19.45
N GLU A 142 -0.63 12.47 -20.14
CA GLU A 142 -0.59 12.53 -21.60
C GLU A 142 -1.14 11.25 -22.24
N VAL A 143 -0.71 10.08 -21.75
CA VAL A 143 -1.20 8.78 -22.23
C VAL A 143 -2.71 8.64 -21.99
N ILE A 144 -3.20 8.99 -20.80
CA ILE A 144 -4.64 8.93 -20.47
C ILE A 144 -5.41 9.87 -21.40
N ALA A 145 -4.99 11.13 -21.52
CA ALA A 145 -5.69 12.13 -22.33
C ALA A 145 -5.71 11.77 -23.82
N GLN A 146 -4.59 11.29 -24.36
CA GLN A 146 -4.49 10.88 -25.76
C GLN A 146 -5.38 9.65 -26.03
N THR A 147 -5.25 8.61 -25.22
CA THR A 147 -5.99 7.35 -25.42
C THR A 147 -7.50 7.53 -25.25
N LEU A 148 -7.95 8.38 -24.33
CA LEU A 148 -9.38 8.73 -24.21
C LEU A 148 -9.89 9.51 -25.42
N LYS A 149 -9.11 10.47 -25.94
CA LYS A 149 -9.49 11.22 -27.14
C LYS A 149 -9.55 10.32 -28.37
N ASP A 150 -8.62 9.39 -28.51
CA ASP A 150 -8.57 8.44 -29.62
C ASP A 150 -9.72 7.43 -29.53
N LEU A 151 -10.06 6.96 -28.32
CA LEU A 151 -11.23 6.12 -28.09
C LEU A 151 -12.53 6.85 -28.47
N LEU A 152 -12.70 8.11 -28.05
CA LEU A 152 -13.88 8.91 -28.42
C LEU A 152 -14.01 9.14 -29.93
N LYS A 153 -12.89 9.30 -30.64
CA LYS A 153 -12.88 9.39 -32.11
C LYS A 153 -13.22 8.04 -32.75
N ALA A 154 -12.71 6.94 -32.20
CA ALA A 154 -12.97 5.60 -32.71
C ALA A 154 -14.44 5.21 -32.56
N LEU A 155 -15.08 5.53 -31.42
CA LEU A 155 -16.51 5.34 -31.21
C LEU A 155 -17.38 6.11 -32.21
N LYS A 156 -16.88 7.24 -32.74
CA LYS A 156 -17.55 8.03 -33.79
C LYS A 156 -17.19 7.60 -35.21
N GLY A 157 -16.37 6.56 -35.38
CA GLY A 157 -15.89 6.10 -36.69
C GLY A 157 -14.85 7.00 -37.36
N LEU A 158 -14.25 7.95 -36.63
CA LEU A 158 -13.23 8.87 -37.15
C LEU A 158 -11.80 8.29 -37.09
N VAL A 159 -11.60 7.28 -36.24
CA VAL A 159 -10.33 6.54 -36.06
C VAL A 159 -10.66 5.05 -36.08
N VAL A 160 -9.74 4.23 -36.57
CA VAL A 160 -9.92 2.76 -36.56
C VAL A 160 -9.87 2.26 -35.12
N MET A 161 -10.87 1.46 -34.74
CA MET A 161 -10.89 0.77 -33.46
C MET A 161 -9.78 -0.29 -33.44
N SER A 162 -8.70 -0.02 -32.72
CA SER A 162 -7.60 -0.97 -32.55
C SER A 162 -7.88 -1.94 -31.40
N SER A 163 -7.20 -3.10 -31.39
CA SER A 163 -7.32 -4.07 -30.29
C SER A 163 -7.04 -3.45 -28.91
N GLN A 164 -6.08 -2.52 -28.83
CA GLN A 164 -5.77 -1.80 -27.60
C GLN A 164 -6.93 -0.90 -27.15
N LEU A 165 -7.60 -0.21 -28.08
CA LEU A 165 -8.77 0.63 -27.78
C LEU A 165 -9.99 -0.22 -27.39
N GLU A 166 -10.16 -1.42 -27.96
CA GLU A 166 -11.23 -2.36 -27.56
C GLU A 166 -11.04 -2.90 -26.15
N LEU A 167 -9.80 -3.29 -25.80
CA LEU A 167 -9.45 -3.72 -24.45
C LEU A 167 -9.63 -2.58 -23.44
N MET A 168 -9.23 -1.37 -23.81
CA MET A 168 -9.47 -0.17 -23.02
C MET A 168 -10.97 0.09 -22.82
N ALA A 169 -11.79 0.06 -23.89
CA ALA A 169 -13.24 0.24 -23.79
C ALA A 169 -13.90 -0.81 -22.89
N SER A 170 -13.43 -2.06 -22.97
CA SER A 170 -13.84 -3.15 -22.07
C SER A 170 -13.47 -2.88 -20.62
N SER A 171 -12.26 -2.37 -20.38
CA SER A 171 -11.79 -2.04 -19.04
C SER A 171 -12.62 -0.92 -18.42
N LEU A 172 -12.86 0.15 -19.19
CA LEU A 172 -13.68 1.30 -18.77
C LEU A 172 -15.11 0.88 -18.45
N TYR A 173 -15.72 0.04 -19.28
CA TYR A 173 -17.05 -0.50 -19.05
C TYR A 173 -17.12 -1.34 -17.76
N ASN A 174 -16.09 -2.14 -17.48
CA ASN A 174 -16.01 -2.99 -16.30
C ASN A 174 -15.50 -2.26 -15.04
N ASN A 175 -15.36 -0.93 -15.05
CA ASN A 175 -14.80 -0.14 -13.94
C ASN A 175 -13.39 -0.59 -13.52
N THR A 176 -12.57 -1.04 -14.48
CA THR A 176 -11.18 -1.46 -14.27
C THR A 176 -10.22 -0.50 -14.98
N VAL A 177 -9.03 -0.31 -14.41
CA VAL A 177 -8.01 0.55 -15.01
C VAL A 177 -7.40 -0.15 -16.24
N PRO A 178 -7.42 0.46 -17.43
CA PRO A 178 -6.82 -0.10 -18.64
C PRO A 178 -5.33 -0.45 -18.46
N GLU A 179 -4.91 -1.59 -19.01
CA GLU A 179 -3.52 -2.07 -18.92
C GLU A 179 -2.51 -1.04 -19.47
N MET A 180 -2.86 -0.33 -20.54
CA MET A 180 -1.99 0.69 -21.13
C MET A 180 -1.73 1.88 -20.19
N TRP A 181 -2.65 2.16 -19.25
CA TRP A 181 -2.44 3.15 -18.20
C TRP A 181 -1.60 2.56 -17.08
N ASN A 182 -1.92 1.33 -16.63
CA ASN A 182 -1.15 0.62 -15.60
C ASN A 182 0.33 0.47 -15.96
N ALA A 183 0.66 0.24 -17.23
CA ALA A 183 2.04 0.17 -17.73
C ALA A 183 2.85 1.47 -17.55
N LYS A 184 2.17 2.61 -17.31
CA LYS A 184 2.77 3.93 -17.07
C LYS A 184 2.41 4.51 -15.70
N ALA A 185 1.61 3.81 -14.90
CA ALA A 185 1.11 4.28 -13.62
C ALA A 185 1.92 3.72 -12.46
N TYR A 186 1.63 4.26 -11.28
CA TYR A 186 2.03 3.69 -10.01
C TYR A 186 1.21 2.42 -9.73
N PRO A 187 1.75 1.43 -8.98
CA PRO A 187 1.00 0.25 -8.58
C PRO A 187 -0.26 0.60 -7.80
N SER A 188 -1.41 0.06 -8.20
CA SER A 188 -2.70 0.26 -7.55
C SER A 188 -3.62 -0.92 -7.81
N LEU A 189 -4.52 -1.18 -6.87
CA LEU A 189 -5.58 -2.19 -6.97
C LEU A 189 -6.97 -1.54 -7.02
N LYS A 190 -7.05 -0.20 -7.02
CA LYS A 190 -8.31 0.54 -6.99
C LYS A 190 -9.10 0.32 -8.29
N PRO A 191 -10.44 0.20 -8.22
CA PRO A 191 -11.31 0.33 -9.37
C PRO A 191 -11.13 1.68 -10.07
N LEU A 192 -11.50 1.74 -11.35
CA LEU A 192 -11.29 2.91 -12.21
C LEU A 192 -11.79 4.22 -11.57
N ALA A 193 -13.02 4.24 -11.05
CA ALA A 193 -13.60 5.44 -10.46
C ALA A 193 -12.77 5.98 -9.28
N SER A 194 -12.37 5.11 -8.35
CA SER A 194 -11.54 5.46 -7.19
C SER A 194 -10.11 5.81 -7.61
N TRP A 195 -9.56 5.11 -8.60
CA TRP A 195 -8.23 5.36 -9.14
C TRP A 195 -8.11 6.74 -9.80
N VAL A 196 -9.13 7.19 -10.54
CA VAL A 196 -9.14 8.53 -11.13
C VAL A 196 -9.17 9.61 -10.05
N ASN A 197 -9.96 9.43 -8.98
CA ASN A 197 -9.99 10.37 -7.86
C ASN A 197 -8.64 10.42 -7.12
N ASP A 198 -8.00 9.26 -6.91
CA ASP A 198 -6.67 9.14 -6.30
C ASP A 198 -5.59 9.84 -7.16
N LEU A 199 -5.63 9.66 -8.49
CA LEU A 199 -4.76 10.37 -9.43
C LEU A 199 -4.91 11.90 -9.32
N VAL A 200 -6.15 12.40 -9.27
CA VAL A 200 -6.42 13.84 -9.12
C VAL A 200 -5.82 14.36 -7.82
N GLN A 201 -6.02 13.67 -6.70
CA GLN A 201 -5.47 14.06 -5.40
C GLN A 201 -3.94 14.08 -5.40
N ARG A 202 -3.29 13.11 -6.05
CA ARG A 202 -1.82 13.05 -6.19
C ARG A 202 -1.26 14.24 -6.96
N ILE A 203 -1.93 14.61 -8.04
CA ILE A 203 -1.52 15.78 -8.84
C ILE A 203 -1.76 17.07 -8.05
N GLU A 204 -2.89 17.17 -7.35
CA GLU A 204 -3.18 18.32 -6.49
C GLU A 204 -2.12 18.48 -5.38
N PHE A 205 -1.67 17.37 -4.78
CA PHE A 205 -0.57 17.37 -3.81
C PHE A 205 0.71 17.97 -4.40
N LEU A 206 1.12 17.53 -5.60
CA LEU A 206 2.30 18.09 -6.28
C LEU A 206 2.10 19.55 -6.70
N GLN A 207 0.90 19.93 -7.15
CA GLN A 207 0.58 21.31 -7.50
C GLN A 207 0.63 22.24 -6.29
N LYS A 208 0.14 21.79 -5.13
CA LYS A 208 0.24 22.53 -3.86
C LYS A 208 1.70 22.74 -3.47
N TRP A 209 2.53 21.71 -3.60
CA TRP A 209 3.97 21.84 -3.41
C TRP A 209 4.57 22.86 -4.40
N ILE A 210 4.28 22.74 -5.69
CA ILE A 210 4.83 23.65 -6.70
C ILE A 210 4.44 25.12 -6.41
N SER A 211 3.20 25.38 -6.02
CA SER A 211 2.68 26.73 -5.77
C SER A 211 3.14 27.32 -4.43
N HIS A 212 2.99 26.57 -3.33
CA HIS A 212 3.15 27.08 -1.96
C HIS A 212 4.51 26.75 -1.31
N GLY A 213 5.33 25.90 -1.93
CA GLY A 213 6.62 25.49 -1.36
C GLY A 213 6.59 24.06 -0.81
N ILE A 214 7.71 23.65 -0.20
CA ILE A 214 7.90 22.30 0.34
C ILE A 214 6.87 22.02 1.46
N PRO A 215 6.10 20.92 1.39
CA PRO A 215 5.15 20.54 2.43
C PRO A 215 5.84 20.31 3.80
N SER A 216 5.15 20.67 4.89
CA SER A 216 5.61 20.32 6.25
C SER A 216 5.44 18.82 6.55
N VAL A 217 4.37 18.21 6.02
CA VAL A 217 4.08 16.78 6.10
C VAL A 217 3.86 16.26 4.68
N PHE A 218 4.56 15.18 4.34
CA PHE A 218 4.50 14.57 3.01
C PHE A 218 3.51 13.42 2.95
N TRP A 219 2.66 13.40 1.92
CA TRP A 219 1.82 12.25 1.62
C TRP A 219 2.66 11.18 0.94
N ILE A 220 3.25 10.25 1.71
CA ILE A 220 4.22 9.28 1.16
C ILE A 220 3.59 8.39 0.09
N SER A 221 2.33 8.05 0.30
CA SER A 221 1.55 7.22 -0.62
C SER A 221 1.22 7.94 -1.91
N GLY A 222 1.31 9.28 -1.94
CA GLY A 222 1.09 10.13 -3.11
C GLY A 222 2.26 10.13 -4.11
N PHE A 223 3.45 9.67 -3.72
CA PHE A 223 4.58 9.56 -4.63
C PHE A 223 4.44 8.37 -5.59
N PHE A 224 4.83 8.60 -6.83
CA PHE A 224 5.00 7.57 -7.85
C PHE A 224 6.17 6.65 -7.46
N PHE A 225 7.27 7.21 -6.96
CA PHE A 225 8.44 6.46 -6.50
C PHE A 225 8.91 6.92 -5.10
N PRO A 226 8.27 6.41 -4.01
CA PRO A 226 8.60 6.80 -2.63
C PRO A 226 10.07 6.59 -2.25
N GLN A 227 10.76 5.63 -2.87
CA GLN A 227 12.18 5.38 -2.61
C GLN A 227 13.07 6.59 -2.97
N ALA A 228 12.76 7.33 -4.05
CA ALA A 228 13.53 8.54 -4.37
C ALA A 228 13.33 9.63 -3.32
N PHE A 229 12.12 9.75 -2.76
CA PHE A 229 11.83 10.65 -1.65
C PHE A 229 12.67 10.27 -0.42
N LEU A 230 12.63 9.01 0.01
CA LEU A 230 13.40 8.53 1.17
C LEU A 230 14.92 8.79 1.00
N THR A 231 15.47 8.44 -0.16
CA THR A 231 16.90 8.70 -0.47
C THR A 231 17.19 10.19 -0.50
N GLY A 232 16.32 11.01 -1.08
CA GLY A 232 16.49 12.46 -1.10
C GLY A 232 16.52 13.07 0.29
N THR A 233 15.71 12.57 1.23
CA THR A 233 15.71 13.04 2.63
C THR A 233 17.04 12.70 3.30
N LEU A 234 17.56 11.49 3.09
CA LEU A 234 18.88 11.09 3.60
C LEU A 234 19.99 11.92 2.96
N GLN A 235 19.92 12.21 1.66
CA GLN A 235 20.89 13.04 0.95
C GLN A 235 20.94 14.46 1.51
N ASN A 236 19.79 15.10 1.76
CA ASN A 236 19.74 16.44 2.35
C ASN A 236 20.42 16.48 3.71
N PHE A 237 20.14 15.49 4.57
CA PHE A 237 20.80 15.38 5.86
C PHE A 237 22.29 15.10 5.74
N ALA A 238 22.70 14.17 4.87
CA ALA A 238 24.10 13.83 4.61
C ALA A 238 24.93 15.05 4.19
N ARG A 239 24.37 15.87 3.28
CA ARG A 239 25.03 17.07 2.75
C ARG A 239 25.09 18.18 3.80
N LYS A 240 23.99 18.43 4.52
CA LYS A 240 23.94 19.43 5.61
C LYS A 240 24.91 19.10 6.74
N SER A 241 25.03 17.82 7.08
CA SER A 241 25.86 17.34 8.20
C SER A 241 27.27 16.91 7.77
N VAL A 242 27.60 16.98 6.47
CA VAL A 242 28.88 16.57 5.86
C VAL A 242 29.32 15.17 6.31
N ILE A 243 28.42 14.19 6.14
CA ILE A 243 28.63 12.78 6.49
C ILE A 243 28.26 11.87 5.32
N SER A 244 28.85 10.67 5.26
CA SER A 244 28.52 9.70 4.23
C SER A 244 27.08 9.19 4.39
N ILE A 245 26.31 9.18 3.29
CA ILE A 245 24.93 8.68 3.25
C ILE A 245 24.84 7.22 3.74
N ASP A 246 25.86 6.41 3.50
CA ASP A 246 25.88 4.98 3.86
C ASP A 246 25.91 4.76 5.38
N THR A 247 26.31 5.77 6.14
CA THR A 247 26.34 5.72 7.61
C THR A 247 25.02 6.16 8.25
N ILE A 248 24.07 6.65 7.46
CA ILE A 248 22.84 7.26 7.94
C ILE A 248 21.69 6.28 7.78
N SER A 249 20.87 6.15 8.81
CA SER A 249 19.60 5.44 8.71
C SER A 249 18.49 6.22 9.40
N PHE A 250 17.24 5.90 9.09
CA PHE A 250 16.10 6.53 9.75
C PHE A 250 15.91 5.96 11.15
N SER A 251 15.70 6.87 12.10
CA SER A 251 14.94 6.63 13.32
C SER A 251 13.50 7.04 13.08
N PHE A 252 12.58 6.37 13.75
CA PHE A 252 11.16 6.58 13.57
C PHE A 252 10.56 7.06 14.88
N GLN A 253 9.71 8.08 14.79
CA GLN A 253 8.90 8.53 15.90
C GLN A 253 7.48 8.75 15.41
N VAL A 254 6.53 8.04 16.02
CA VAL A 254 5.11 8.32 15.76
C VAL A 254 4.76 9.66 16.43
N MET A 255 3.93 10.47 15.79
CA MET A 255 3.50 11.78 16.29
C MET A 255 2.10 11.68 16.91
N LYS A 256 1.81 12.57 17.87
CA LYS A 256 0.46 12.68 18.48
C LYS A 256 -0.43 13.63 17.70
N GLU A 257 0.21 14.63 17.10
CA GLU A 257 -0.38 15.71 16.31
C GLU A 257 -0.96 15.18 15.01
N ALA A 258 -2.11 15.71 14.61
CA ALA A 258 -2.68 15.44 13.30
C ALA A 258 -1.89 16.18 12.21
N VAL A 259 -2.10 15.78 10.95
CA VAL A 259 -1.47 16.42 9.78
C VAL A 259 -1.76 17.94 9.75
N SER A 260 -2.97 18.35 10.17
CA SER A 260 -3.38 19.76 10.22
C SER A 260 -2.59 20.62 11.21
N ASP A 261 -2.08 20.00 12.27
CA ASP A 261 -1.45 20.71 13.38
C ASP A 261 0.05 20.92 13.12
N LEU A 262 0.65 20.06 12.30
CA LEU A 262 2.05 20.09 11.88
C LEU A 262 2.27 21.10 10.74
N THR A 263 2.11 22.38 11.06
CA THR A 263 2.25 23.50 10.10
C THR A 263 3.70 23.84 9.74
N ARG A 264 4.69 23.35 10.50
CA ARG A 264 6.12 23.60 10.27
C ARG A 264 6.87 22.29 10.02
N PRO A 265 7.85 22.29 9.10
CA PRO A 265 8.71 21.13 8.90
C PRO A 265 9.55 20.85 10.16
N PRO A 266 9.98 19.60 10.39
CA PRO A 266 10.90 19.29 11.48
C PRO A 266 12.27 19.92 11.24
N ASN A 267 13.06 20.08 12.30
CA ASN A 267 14.44 20.59 12.20
C ASN A 267 15.33 19.70 11.31
N GLU A 268 15.08 18.39 11.37
CA GLU A 268 15.79 17.35 10.63
C GLU A 268 14.80 16.27 10.18
N GLY A 269 15.03 15.72 9.00
CA GLY A 269 14.16 14.68 8.44
C GLY A 269 12.87 15.21 7.86
N CYS A 270 11.81 14.39 7.89
CA CYS A 270 10.51 14.75 7.35
C CYS A 270 9.37 14.02 8.06
N TYR A 271 8.18 14.62 8.09
CA TYR A 271 6.96 13.95 8.53
C TYR A 271 6.27 13.30 7.34
N ILE A 272 5.76 12.08 7.51
CA ILE A 272 5.02 11.35 6.49
C ILE A 272 3.63 10.93 6.99
N HIS A 273 2.66 10.91 6.07
CA HIS A 273 1.30 10.44 6.34
C HIS A 273 0.71 9.66 5.16
N GLY A 274 -0.50 9.11 5.36
CA GLY A 274 -1.28 8.41 4.34
C GLY A 274 -0.98 6.92 4.23
N LEU A 275 -0.54 6.30 5.34
CA LEU A 275 -0.31 4.87 5.43
C LEU A 275 -1.48 4.20 6.15
N PHE A 276 -1.84 3.01 5.71
CA PHE A 276 -2.88 2.18 6.32
C PHE A 276 -2.25 0.96 6.97
N LEU A 277 -2.63 0.66 8.20
CA LEU A 277 -2.17 -0.48 8.95
C LEU A 277 -3.14 -1.65 8.74
N GLU A 278 -2.59 -2.81 8.38
CA GLU A 278 -3.30 -4.08 8.22
C GLU A 278 -2.80 -5.07 9.28
N GLY A 279 -3.71 -5.90 9.82
CA GLY A 279 -3.37 -6.92 10.83
C GLY A 279 -3.04 -6.35 12.20
N ALA A 280 -3.24 -5.06 12.42
CA ALA A 280 -3.20 -4.38 13.70
C ALA A 280 -3.93 -3.03 13.58
N ARG A 281 -4.09 -2.32 14.70
CA ARG A 281 -4.51 -0.92 14.75
C ARG A 281 -3.50 -0.07 15.51
N TRP A 282 -3.43 1.21 15.18
CA TRP A 282 -2.74 2.18 16.02
C TRP A 282 -3.65 2.62 17.17
N ASP A 283 -3.18 2.53 18.41
CA ASP A 283 -3.90 3.05 19.57
C ASP A 283 -3.33 4.42 19.98
N PRO A 284 -4.02 5.54 19.71
CA PRO A 284 -3.50 6.87 20.06
C PRO A 284 -3.49 7.14 21.56
N ALA A 285 -4.31 6.45 22.36
CA ALA A 285 -4.38 6.65 23.80
C ALA A 285 -3.24 5.92 24.51
N ALA A 286 -2.98 4.67 24.13
CA ALA A 286 -1.86 3.88 24.63
C ALA A 286 -0.53 4.20 23.92
N PHE A 287 -0.58 4.88 22.77
CA PHE A 287 0.55 5.25 21.93
C PHE A 287 1.40 4.06 21.47
N GLN A 288 0.72 2.99 21.08
CA GLN A 288 1.33 1.73 20.66
C GLN A 288 0.43 0.95 19.69
N LEU A 289 0.99 -0.06 19.03
CA LEU A 289 0.22 -1.05 18.28
C LEU A 289 -0.72 -1.83 19.20
N ALA A 290 -1.95 -2.04 18.72
CA ALA A 290 -2.95 -2.85 19.37
C ALA A 290 -3.59 -3.80 18.34
N GLU A 291 -4.28 -4.83 18.84
CA GLU A 291 -5.06 -5.73 18.01
C GLU A 291 -6.18 -4.98 17.27
N SER A 292 -6.43 -5.37 16.03
CA SER A 292 -7.54 -4.85 15.22
C SER A 292 -8.87 -5.07 15.91
N ARG A 293 -9.86 -4.20 15.69
CA ARG A 293 -11.21 -4.44 16.18
C ARG A 293 -11.94 -5.41 15.24
N PRO A 294 -12.94 -6.16 15.73
CA PRO A 294 -13.78 -6.97 14.85
C PRO A 294 -14.35 -6.13 13.71
N LYS A 295 -14.21 -6.62 12.47
CA LYS A 295 -14.67 -5.96 11.22
C LYS A 295 -13.89 -4.69 10.83
N GLU A 296 -12.82 -4.36 11.53
CA GLU A 296 -11.89 -3.28 11.17
C GLU A 296 -10.64 -3.90 10.52
N LEU A 297 -10.66 -4.07 9.19
CA LEU A 297 -9.59 -4.73 8.44
C LEU A 297 -8.34 -3.85 8.30
N TYR A 298 -8.55 -2.54 8.17
CA TYR A 298 -7.52 -1.54 7.97
C TYR A 298 -7.79 -0.33 8.87
N THR A 299 -6.73 0.27 9.40
CA THR A 299 -6.81 1.55 10.13
C THR A 299 -5.81 2.55 9.58
N GLU A 300 -6.14 3.83 9.58
CA GLU A 300 -5.16 4.86 9.23
C GLU A 300 -4.06 4.93 10.29
N MET A 301 -2.80 4.98 9.85
CA MET A 301 -1.65 5.16 10.72
C MET A 301 -1.44 6.64 11.04
N ALA A 302 -1.05 6.94 12.27
CA ALA A 302 -0.65 8.28 12.67
C ALA A 302 0.57 8.79 11.88
N VAL A 303 0.80 10.10 11.91
CA VAL A 303 1.97 10.71 11.27
C VAL A 303 3.25 10.12 11.83
N ILE A 304 4.19 9.77 10.95
CA ILE A 304 5.50 9.24 11.34
C ILE A 304 6.56 10.27 10.98
N TRP A 305 7.40 10.62 11.95
CA TRP A 305 8.62 11.37 11.72
C TRP A 305 9.76 10.43 11.31
N LEU A 306 10.25 10.64 10.10
CA LEU A 306 11.46 10.02 9.59
C LEU A 306 12.65 10.91 9.96
N LEU A 307 13.40 10.53 11.00
CA LEU A 307 14.55 11.27 11.50
C LEU A 307 15.85 10.58 11.04
N PRO A 308 16.64 11.18 10.13
CA PRO A 308 17.95 10.66 9.77
C PRO A 308 18.93 10.71 10.96
N VAL A 309 19.61 9.62 11.26
CA VAL A 309 20.59 9.53 12.36
C VAL A 309 21.87 8.82 11.88
N PRO A 310 23.06 9.38 12.10
CA PRO A 310 24.33 8.73 11.75
C PRO A 310 24.67 7.58 12.72
N ASN A 311 25.20 6.49 12.17
CA ASN A 311 25.65 5.29 12.90
C ASN A 311 24.61 4.77 13.91
N ARG A 312 23.33 4.88 13.54
CA ARG A 312 22.21 4.52 14.40
C ARG A 312 22.24 3.02 14.73
N LYS A 313 21.99 2.71 16.00
CA LYS A 313 21.71 1.34 16.45
C LYS A 313 20.20 1.18 16.58
N PRO A 314 19.57 0.21 15.88
CA PRO A 314 18.15 -0.06 16.05
C PRO A 314 17.82 -0.43 17.50
N PRO A 315 16.65 -0.03 18.02
CA PRO A 315 16.19 -0.45 19.34
C PRO A 315 16.02 -1.98 19.37
N ALA A 316 16.45 -2.60 20.46
CA ALA A 316 16.36 -4.05 20.62
C ALA A 316 14.96 -4.51 21.06
N THR A 317 14.20 -3.66 21.77
CA THR A 317 12.92 -3.99 22.40
C THR A 317 11.95 -2.82 22.36
N GLY A 318 10.65 -3.10 22.51
CA GLY A 318 9.60 -2.08 22.60
C GLY A 318 9.12 -1.53 21.26
N THR A 319 9.63 -2.08 20.14
CA THR A 319 9.20 -1.72 18.80
C THR A 319 9.01 -2.95 17.92
N TYR A 320 8.06 -2.84 17.00
CA TYR A 320 7.87 -3.74 15.88
C TYR A 320 8.42 -3.10 14.61
N LEU A 321 9.31 -3.82 13.92
CA LEU A 321 9.82 -3.42 12.62
C LEU A 321 8.76 -3.74 11.55
N CYS A 322 7.87 -2.80 11.31
CA CYS A 322 6.70 -2.95 10.44
C CYS A 322 7.06 -2.63 8.98
N PRO A 323 6.92 -3.57 8.03
CA PRO A 323 7.19 -3.31 6.62
C PRO A 323 6.12 -2.42 5.98
N ILE A 324 6.54 -1.50 5.11
CA ILE A 324 5.67 -0.68 4.25
C ILE A 324 5.66 -1.25 2.83
N TYR A 325 4.47 -1.48 2.29
CA TYR A 325 4.23 -1.88 0.90
C TYR A 325 3.39 -0.85 0.13
N LYS A 326 3.54 -0.80 -1.19
CA LYS A 326 2.73 0.07 -2.06
C LYS A 326 1.28 -0.42 -2.14
N THR A 327 1.07 -1.72 -2.27
CA THR A 327 -0.26 -2.35 -2.43
C THR A 327 -0.45 -3.56 -1.53
N LEU A 328 -1.71 -3.96 -1.33
CA LEU A 328 -2.12 -5.11 -0.52
C LEU A 328 -1.58 -6.46 -1.01
N THR A 329 -1.16 -6.58 -2.29
CA THR A 329 -0.57 -7.82 -2.80
C THR A 329 0.75 -8.17 -2.11
N ARG A 330 1.47 -7.17 -1.57
CA ARG A 330 2.78 -7.30 -0.90
C ARG A 330 3.84 -8.10 -1.69
N ALA A 331 3.60 -8.25 -3.00
CA ALA A 331 4.43 -8.97 -3.94
C ALA A 331 4.72 -8.08 -5.14
N GLY A 332 5.81 -8.37 -5.83
CA GLY A 332 6.28 -7.61 -6.98
C GLY A 332 7.55 -8.25 -7.54
N THR A 333 8.03 -7.74 -8.66
CA THR A 333 9.29 -8.16 -9.25
C THR A 333 10.46 -7.81 -8.34
N LEU A 334 11.48 -8.68 -8.26
CA LEU A 334 12.70 -8.37 -7.54
C LEU A 334 13.48 -7.29 -8.29
N SER A 335 13.86 -6.23 -7.60
CA SER A 335 14.78 -5.20 -8.09
C SER A 335 16.21 -5.74 -8.14
N THR A 336 17.11 -4.96 -8.76
CA THR A 336 18.56 -5.21 -8.71
C THR A 336 19.14 -5.20 -7.30
N THR A 337 18.43 -4.63 -6.32
CA THR A 337 18.80 -4.64 -4.90
C THR A 337 18.25 -5.86 -4.14
N GLY A 338 17.55 -6.78 -4.82
CA GLY A 338 16.96 -7.97 -4.20
C GLY A 338 15.66 -7.72 -3.43
N HIS A 339 15.15 -6.48 -3.45
CA HIS A 339 13.88 -6.13 -2.82
C HIS A 339 12.73 -6.14 -3.82
N SER A 340 11.53 -6.50 -3.37
CA SER A 340 10.33 -6.39 -4.21
C SER A 340 10.09 -4.94 -4.62
N THR A 341 9.69 -4.70 -5.88
CA THR A 341 9.24 -3.39 -6.37
C THR A 341 8.05 -2.80 -5.58
N ASN A 342 7.35 -3.64 -4.82
CA ASN A 342 6.25 -3.27 -3.93
C ASN A 342 6.73 -2.83 -2.53
N TYR A 343 7.90 -3.30 -2.08
CA TYR A 343 8.45 -2.91 -0.78
C TYR A 343 9.00 -1.49 -0.79
N VAL A 344 8.69 -0.69 0.23
CA VAL A 344 9.14 0.71 0.36
C VAL A 344 10.26 0.83 1.38
N ILE A 345 9.97 0.59 2.66
CA ILE A 345 10.90 0.61 3.81
C ILE A 345 10.21 -0.08 4.99
N ALA A 346 10.95 -0.51 6.01
CA ALA A 346 10.38 -0.93 7.27
C ALA A 346 10.56 0.17 8.32
N VAL A 347 9.52 0.44 9.09
CA VAL A 347 9.47 1.49 10.11
C VAL A 347 9.26 0.88 11.49
N GLU A 348 9.83 1.49 12.50
CA GLU A 348 9.70 1.01 13.88
C GLU A 348 8.48 1.63 14.52
N ILE A 349 7.55 0.79 14.94
CA ILE A 349 6.31 1.21 15.59
C ILE A 349 6.32 0.74 17.05
N PRO A 350 6.02 1.61 18.03
CA PRO A 350 5.95 1.24 19.45
C PRO A 350 4.96 0.10 19.71
N THR A 351 5.37 -0.85 20.56
CA THR A 351 4.51 -1.96 21.00
C THR A 351 4.96 -2.58 22.33
N ASP A 352 4.01 -3.11 23.09
CA ASP A 352 4.22 -3.93 24.28
C ASP A 352 4.33 -5.45 23.99
N LYS A 353 4.01 -5.87 22.76
CA LYS A 353 4.10 -7.27 22.32
C LYS A 353 5.46 -7.55 21.64
N PRO A 354 5.98 -8.78 21.72
CA PRO A 354 7.20 -9.15 21.00
C PRO A 354 6.96 -9.13 19.48
N GLN A 355 8.01 -8.88 18.69
CA GLN A 355 7.88 -8.78 17.22
C GLN A 355 7.23 -10.01 16.58
N LYS A 356 7.49 -11.22 17.11
CA LYS A 356 6.87 -12.48 16.64
C LYS A 356 5.35 -12.42 16.60
N HIS A 357 4.73 -11.69 17.52
CA HIS A 357 3.28 -11.52 17.60
C HIS A 357 2.76 -10.87 16.32
N TRP A 358 3.29 -9.69 15.99
CA TRP A 358 2.88 -8.91 14.82
C TRP A 358 3.31 -9.54 13.48
N ILE A 359 4.44 -10.25 13.48
CA ILE A 359 4.85 -11.04 12.30
C ILE A 359 3.78 -12.09 11.97
N LYS A 360 3.28 -12.83 12.97
CA LYS A 360 2.22 -13.83 12.76
C LYS A 360 0.89 -13.21 12.36
N ARG A 361 0.55 -12.05 12.93
CA ARG A 361 -0.62 -11.27 12.52
C ARG A 361 -0.52 -10.74 11.08
N GLY A 362 0.64 -10.89 10.45
CA GLY A 362 0.90 -10.34 9.12
C GLY A 362 0.86 -8.81 9.13
N THR A 363 1.22 -8.18 10.24
CA THR A 363 1.08 -6.73 10.40
C THR A 363 1.99 -5.99 9.44
N ALA A 364 1.41 -5.13 8.60
CA ALA A 364 2.15 -4.29 7.68
C ALA A 364 1.45 -2.94 7.47
N LEU A 365 2.22 -1.98 6.98
CA LEU A 365 1.71 -0.69 6.51
C LEU A 365 1.59 -0.71 4.99
N ILE A 366 0.52 -0.12 4.47
CA ILE A 366 0.13 -0.16 3.07
C ILE A 366 -0.09 1.28 2.59
N CYS A 367 0.49 1.65 1.45
CA CYS A 367 0.32 2.98 0.88
C CYS A 367 -1.07 3.19 0.25
N ALA A 368 -1.59 2.18 -0.45
CA ALA A 368 -2.87 2.25 -1.14
C ALA A 368 -3.71 0.99 -0.91
N LEU A 369 -4.93 1.20 -0.42
CA LEU A 369 -5.99 0.19 -0.37
C LEU A 369 -6.66 0.03 -1.74
N ASP A 370 -7.40 -1.06 -1.91
CA ASP A 370 -8.04 -1.50 -3.14
C ASP A 370 -9.44 -0.91 -3.39
N PHE A 371 -9.88 0.09 -2.61
CA PHE A 371 -11.18 0.74 -2.77
C PHE A 371 -11.11 2.27 -2.92
#